data_AF-A0AAW5ZF72-F1
#
_entry.id   AF-A0AAW5ZF72-F1
#
_cell.length_a   1.000
_cell.length_b   1.000
_cell.length_c   1.000
_cell.angle_alpha   90.00
_cell.angle_beta   90.00
_cell.angle_gamma   90.00
#
_symmetry.space_group_name_H-M   'P 1'
#
loop_
_entity.id
_entity.type
_entity.pdbx_description
1 polymer ?
#
loop_
_entity_poly.entity_id
_entity_poly.type
_entity_poly.pdbx_seq_one_letter_code
_entity_poly.pdbx_strand_id
1 'polypeptide(L)'
;LISSIKVFPEGYGDYDSTRRHIIDTVEDVVRNSEKISLSDSELDAAFYSIVVMLDEVILCSELPYRKEWRDNLLQIKYFGHSTGGVEFFNMLNKVIESGSQVGWVFLLCLLLGFRGKYSVSNDDEV
;
A
#
# COMPACT_ATOMS: atom_id res chain seq x y z
N LEU A 1 -10.61 4.81 3.16
CA LEU A 1 -9.98 3.61 3.73
C LEU A 1 -8.64 3.90 4.41
N ILE A 2 -7.55 4.17 3.67
CA ILE A 2 -6.20 4.39 4.25
C ILE A 2 -6.21 5.44 5.38
N SER A 3 -6.71 6.66 5.11
CA SER A 3 -6.80 7.71 6.13
C SER A 3 -7.68 7.30 7.32
N SER A 4 -8.81 6.64 7.05
CA SER A 4 -9.74 6.18 8.10
C SER A 4 -9.11 5.15 9.04
N ILE A 5 -8.32 4.20 8.52
CA ILE A 5 -7.59 3.22 9.33
C ILE A 5 -6.55 3.93 10.21
N LYS A 6 -5.84 4.93 9.66
CA LYS A 6 -4.84 5.69 10.42
C LYS A 6 -5.46 6.54 11.54
N VAL A 7 -6.62 7.15 11.29
CA VAL A 7 -7.24 8.11 12.22
C VAL A 7 -8.16 7.42 13.24
N PHE A 8 -8.81 6.32 12.86
CA PHE A 8 -9.81 5.63 13.69
C PHE A 8 -9.57 4.11 13.72
N PRO A 9 -8.44 3.63 14.27
CA PRO A 9 -8.08 2.21 14.25
C PRO A 9 -9.07 1.34 15.03
N GLU A 10 -9.71 1.84 16.09
CA GLU A 10 -10.76 1.16 16.84
C GLU A 10 -11.93 0.64 15.98
N GLY A 11 -12.23 1.30 14.85
CA GLY A 11 -13.26 0.84 13.92
C GLY A 11 -12.88 -0.40 13.10
N TYR A 12 -11.61 -0.83 13.18
CA TYR A 12 -11.03 -1.90 12.38
C TYR A 12 -10.45 -3.02 13.24
N GLY A 13 -10.89 -3.20 14.49
CA GLY A 13 -10.31 -4.15 15.44
C GLY A 13 -10.44 -5.64 15.09
N ASP A 14 -11.37 -6.00 14.20
CA ASP A 14 -11.58 -7.38 13.73
C ASP A 14 -10.74 -7.67 12.48
N TYR A 15 -9.89 -8.69 12.53
CA TYR A 15 -8.97 -9.04 11.44
C TYR A 15 -9.72 -9.48 10.18
N ASP A 16 -10.61 -10.46 10.29
CA ASP A 16 -11.28 -11.07 9.14
C ASP A 16 -12.15 -10.06 8.39
N SER A 17 -12.91 -9.25 9.12
CA SER A 17 -13.76 -8.22 8.53
C SER A 17 -12.94 -7.11 7.89
N THR A 18 -11.86 -6.67 8.56
CA THR A 18 -10.99 -5.62 8.00
C THR A 18 -10.25 -6.11 6.76
N ARG A 19 -9.68 -7.33 6.82
CA ARG A 19 -8.98 -7.94 5.68
C ARG A 19 -9.90 -8.10 4.48
N ARG A 20 -11.09 -8.64 4.70
CA ARG A 20 -12.11 -8.78 3.65
C ARG A 20 -12.47 -7.42 3.06
N HIS A 21 -12.76 -6.44 3.90
CA HIS A 21 -13.11 -5.09 3.43
C HIS A 21 -12.00 -4.44 2.60
N ILE A 22 -10.73 -4.59 3.01
CA ILE A 22 -9.59 -4.07 2.26
C ILE A 22 -9.47 -4.78 0.90
N ILE A 23 -9.55 -6.11 0.88
CA ILE A 23 -9.48 -6.90 -0.36
C ILE A 23 -10.61 -6.52 -1.30
N ASP A 24 -11.85 -6.50 -0.83
CA ASP A 24 -13.02 -6.17 -1.65
C ASP A 24 -12.88 -4.76 -2.23
N THR A 25 -12.46 -3.77 -1.41
CA THR A 25 -12.26 -2.39 -1.87
C THR A 25 -11.19 -2.31 -2.97
N VAL A 26 -10.08 -3.02 -2.78
CA VAL A 26 -8.96 -3.02 -3.73
C VAL A 26 -9.36 -3.71 -5.04
N GLU A 27 -10.00 -4.88 -4.97
CA GLU A 27 -10.47 -5.62 -6.15
C GLU A 27 -11.61 -4.89 -6.90
N ASP A 28 -12.46 -4.15 -6.18
CA ASP A 28 -13.47 -3.28 -6.79
C ASP A 28 -12.82 -2.11 -7.53
N VAL A 29 -11.77 -1.48 -6.96
CA VAL A 29 -11.04 -0.41 -7.65
C VAL A 29 -10.38 -0.92 -8.93
N VAL A 30 -9.77 -2.10 -8.90
CA VAL A 30 -9.17 -2.74 -10.08
C VAL A 30 -10.23 -3.08 -11.15
N ARG A 31 -11.38 -3.65 -10.76
CA ARG A 31 -12.47 -3.89 -11.74
C ARG A 31 -13.01 -2.60 -12.36
N ASN A 32 -13.03 -1.51 -11.61
CA ASN A 32 -13.54 -0.23 -12.11
C ASN A 32 -12.48 0.59 -12.88
N SER A 33 -11.21 0.18 -12.88
CA SER A 33 -10.15 0.88 -13.60
C SER A 33 -10.10 0.56 -15.10
N GLU A 34 -10.81 -0.47 -15.56
CA GLU A 34 -10.93 -0.85 -16.99
C GLU A 34 -11.44 0.30 -17.88
N LYS A 35 -12.09 1.31 -17.31
CA LYS A 35 -12.62 2.48 -18.02
C LYS A 35 -11.66 3.68 -18.05
N ILE A 36 -10.49 3.55 -17.43
CA ILE A 36 -9.49 4.60 -17.33
C ILE A 36 -8.50 4.44 -18.50
N SER A 37 -8.15 5.55 -19.15
CA SER A 37 -7.14 5.59 -20.22
C SER A 37 -5.70 5.48 -19.69
N LEU A 38 -5.38 4.38 -19.00
CA LEU A 38 -4.02 4.03 -18.56
C LEU A 38 -3.60 2.71 -19.21
N SER A 39 -2.30 2.55 -19.41
CA SER A 39 -1.73 1.26 -19.83
C SER A 39 -1.80 0.23 -18.71
N ASP A 40 -1.75 -1.06 -19.06
CA ASP A 40 -1.71 -2.16 -18.06
C ASP A 40 -0.53 -1.97 -17.09
N SER A 41 0.64 -1.58 -17.58
CA SER A 41 1.81 -1.30 -16.73
C SER A 41 1.60 -0.14 -15.75
N GLU A 42 0.79 0.85 -16.14
CA GLU A 42 0.44 1.98 -15.27
C GLU A 42 -0.58 1.56 -14.20
N LEU A 43 -1.57 0.75 -14.58
CA LEU A 43 -2.52 0.17 -13.65
C LEU A 43 -1.83 -0.74 -12.63
N ASP A 44 -0.89 -1.58 -13.08
CA ASP A 44 -0.09 -2.45 -12.22
C ASP A 44 0.77 -1.64 -11.24
N ALA A 45 1.43 -0.58 -11.71
CA ALA A 45 2.23 0.29 -10.85
C ALA A 45 1.37 1.02 -9.80
N ALA A 46 0.18 1.51 -10.19
CA ALA A 46 -0.76 2.12 -9.27
C ALA A 46 -1.26 1.12 -8.23
N PHE A 47 -1.67 -0.08 -8.67
CA PHE A 47 -2.12 -1.16 -7.81
C PHE A 47 -1.04 -1.58 -6.81
N TYR A 48 0.19 -1.76 -7.29
CA TYR A 48 1.36 -2.07 -6.45
C TYR A 48 1.55 -1.03 -5.35
N SER A 49 1.55 0.25 -5.71
CA SER A 49 1.75 1.35 -4.75
C SER A 49 0.69 1.35 -3.64
N ILE A 50 -0.57 1.10 -3.99
CA ILE A 50 -1.70 1.07 -3.05
C ILE A 50 -1.62 -0.14 -2.11
N VAL A 51 -1.31 -1.33 -2.65
CA VAL A 51 -1.17 -2.56 -1.87
C VAL A 51 -0.06 -2.42 -0.82
N VAL A 52 1.10 -1.94 -1.24
CA VAL A 52 2.25 -1.74 -0.34
C VAL A 52 1.95 -0.67 0.72
N MET A 53 1.22 0.40 0.35
CA MET A 53 0.78 1.42 1.30
C MET A 53 -0.22 0.86 2.33
N LEU A 54 -1.16 0.02 1.91
CA LEU A 54 -2.12 -0.62 2.83
C LEU A 54 -1.41 -1.53 3.83
N ASP A 55 -0.45 -2.34 3.37
CA ASP A 55 0.38 -3.15 4.26
C ASP A 55 1.11 -2.27 5.28
N GLU A 56 1.77 -1.20 4.84
CA GLU A 56 2.50 -0.32 5.76
C GLU A 56 1.58 0.33 6.80
N VAL A 57 0.42 0.82 6.37
CA VAL A 57 -0.57 1.44 7.28
C VAL A 57 -1.01 0.49 8.36
N ILE A 58 -1.31 -0.77 8.02
CA ILE A 58 -1.70 -1.77 9.02
C ILE A 58 -0.51 -2.08 9.92
N LEU A 59 0.67 -2.35 9.37
CA LEU A 59 1.87 -2.70 10.15
C LEU A 59 2.31 -1.58 11.11
N CYS A 60 2.08 -0.31 10.77
CA CYS A 60 2.39 0.86 11.58
C CYS A 60 1.22 1.35 12.45
N SER A 61 0.05 0.70 12.42
CA SER A 61 -1.12 1.06 13.24
C SER A 61 -0.99 0.56 14.69
N GLU A 62 -2.02 0.78 15.52
CA GLU A 62 -2.15 0.13 16.83
C GLU A 62 -3.07 -1.10 16.83
N LEU A 63 -3.40 -1.63 15.65
CA LEU A 63 -4.31 -2.77 15.52
C LEU A 63 -3.73 -4.04 16.20
N PRO A 64 -4.57 -4.84 16.87
CA PRO A 64 -4.11 -6.00 17.64
C PRO A 64 -3.54 -7.12 16.75
N TYR A 65 -4.02 -7.22 15.50
CA TYR A 65 -3.66 -8.26 14.54
C TYR A 65 -2.47 -7.89 13.63
N ARG A 66 -1.70 -6.84 13.94
CA ARG A 66 -0.51 -6.46 13.15
C ARG A 66 0.44 -7.63 12.86
N LYS A 67 0.63 -8.51 13.83
CA LYS A 67 1.48 -9.71 13.68
C LYS A 67 0.88 -10.68 12.67
N GLU A 68 -0.39 -11.00 12.81
CA GLU A 68 -1.12 -11.85 11.86
C GLU A 68 -1.15 -11.25 10.45
N TRP A 69 -1.25 -9.92 10.33
CA TRP A 69 -1.14 -9.22 9.05
C TRP A 69 0.26 -9.35 8.44
N ARG A 70 1.32 -9.25 9.24
CA ARG A 70 2.71 -9.44 8.79
C ARG A 70 2.95 -10.82 8.17
N ASP A 71 2.30 -11.85 8.71
CA ASP A 71 2.42 -13.21 8.18
C ASP A 71 1.56 -13.42 6.91
N ASN A 72 0.65 -12.49 6.62
CA ASN A 72 -0.35 -12.58 5.55
C ASN A 72 -0.42 -11.31 4.70
N LEU A 73 0.72 -10.68 4.43
CA LEU A 73 0.79 -9.40 3.72
C LEU A 73 0.09 -9.44 2.36
N LEU A 74 -0.53 -8.33 1.97
CA LEU A 74 -1.15 -8.21 0.66
C LEU A 74 -0.11 -8.24 -0.46
N GLN A 75 1.09 -7.70 -0.25
CA GLN A 75 2.17 -7.83 -1.21
C GLN A 75 2.60 -9.29 -1.45
N ILE A 76 2.50 -10.17 -0.43
CA ILE A 76 2.72 -11.61 -0.62
C ILE A 76 1.56 -12.21 -1.41
N LYS A 77 0.30 -11.88 -1.06
CA LYS A 77 -0.90 -12.36 -1.77
C LYS A 77 -0.88 -12.02 -3.26
N TYR A 78 -0.53 -10.78 -3.62
CA TYR A 78 -0.65 -10.27 -4.99
C TYR A 78 0.64 -10.38 -5.81
N PHE A 79 1.82 -10.27 -5.18
CA PHE A 79 3.11 -10.21 -5.88
C PHE A 79 4.07 -11.33 -5.49
N GLY A 80 3.73 -12.16 -4.50
CA GLY A 80 4.53 -13.30 -4.08
C GLY A 80 5.80 -12.95 -3.29
N HIS A 81 6.03 -11.68 -2.96
CA HIS A 81 7.23 -11.24 -2.25
C HIS A 81 6.95 -10.06 -1.32
N SER A 82 7.77 -9.91 -0.27
CA SER A 82 7.63 -8.86 0.75
C SER A 82 8.67 -7.72 0.63
N THR A 83 9.07 -7.37 -0.59
CA THR A 83 10.06 -6.33 -0.90
C THR A 83 9.44 -4.95 -1.19
N GLY A 84 8.17 -4.76 -0.81
CA GLY A 84 7.37 -3.56 -1.09
C GLY A 84 8.07 -2.25 -0.77
N GLY A 85 8.72 -2.17 0.39
CA GLY A 85 9.40 -0.95 0.85
C GLY A 85 10.55 -0.47 -0.04
N VAL A 86 11.22 -1.35 -0.78
CA VAL A 86 12.30 -1.00 -1.71
C VAL A 86 11.75 -0.79 -3.12
N GLU A 87 10.97 -1.76 -3.59
CA GLU A 87 10.45 -1.76 -4.96
C GLU A 87 9.49 -0.61 -5.25
N PHE A 88 8.77 -0.10 -4.24
CA PHE A 88 7.97 1.12 -4.38
C PHE A 88 8.80 2.27 -4.98
N PHE A 89 10.01 2.50 -4.47
CA PHE A 89 10.86 3.61 -4.95
C PHE A 89 11.49 3.30 -6.31
N ASN A 90 11.79 2.02 -6.60
CA ASN A 90 12.27 1.61 -7.92
C ASN A 90 11.21 1.87 -9.00
N MET A 91 9.94 1.54 -8.71
CA MET A 91 8.82 1.84 -9.62
C MET A 91 8.57 3.34 -9.74
N LEU A 92 8.59 4.08 -8.62
CA LEU A 92 8.42 5.53 -8.62
C LEU A 92 9.43 6.22 -9.56
N ASN A 93 10.70 5.83 -9.52
CA ASN A 93 11.71 6.39 -10.41
C ASN A 93 11.37 6.18 -11.89
N LYS A 94 10.95 4.97 -12.27
CA LYS A 94 10.53 4.66 -13.65
C LYS A 94 9.30 5.47 -14.06
N VAL A 95 8.33 5.62 -13.17
CA VAL A 95 7.12 6.41 -13.40
C VAL A 95 7.47 7.89 -13.62
N ILE A 96 8.36 8.46 -12.81
CA ILE A 96 8.86 9.84 -12.97
C ILE A 96 9.58 10.01 -14.31
N GLU A 97 10.49 9.10 -14.66
CA GLU A 97 11.24 9.12 -15.92
C GLU A 97 10.30 9.07 -17.15
N SER A 98 9.23 8.28 -17.06
CA SER A 98 8.23 8.18 -18.13
C SER A 98 7.28 9.39 -18.23
N GLY A 99 7.23 10.25 -17.19
CA GLY A 99 6.24 11.33 -17.10
C GLY A 99 4.80 10.86 -16.91
N SER A 100 4.60 9.60 -16.49
CA SER A 100 3.27 9.01 -16.31
C SER A 100 2.48 9.68 -15.18
N GLN A 101 1.17 9.84 -15.40
CA GLN A 101 0.24 10.38 -14.39
C GLN A 101 0.08 9.47 -13.17
N VAL A 102 0.48 8.20 -13.25
CA VAL A 102 0.50 7.29 -12.09
C VAL A 102 1.37 7.82 -10.97
N GLY A 103 2.34 8.70 -11.26
CA GLY A 103 3.16 9.36 -10.25
C GLY A 103 2.35 10.07 -9.17
N TRP A 104 1.13 10.53 -9.48
CA TRP A 104 0.23 11.12 -8.49
C TRP A 104 -0.23 10.12 -7.41
N VAL A 105 -0.40 8.85 -7.76
CA VAL A 105 -0.77 7.79 -6.80
C VAL A 105 0.38 7.53 -5.83
N PHE A 106 1.61 7.46 -6.35
CA PHE A 106 2.81 7.33 -5.52
C PHE A 106 3.01 8.56 -4.61
N LEU A 107 2.84 9.76 -5.15
CA LEU A 107 2.89 10.99 -4.36
C LEU A 107 1.85 10.97 -3.23
N LEU A 108 0.63 10.53 -3.52
CA LEU A 108 -0.41 10.39 -2.50
C LEU A 108 0.00 9.40 -1.40
N CYS A 109 0.61 8.26 -1.74
CA CYS A 109 1.13 7.32 -0.75
C CYS A 109 2.19 7.97 0.15
N LEU A 110 3.12 8.74 -0.43
CA LEU A 110 4.15 9.48 0.33
C LEU A 110 3.53 10.55 1.25
N LEU A 111 2.56 11.32 0.76
CA LEU A 111 1.84 12.33 1.57
C LEU A 111 1.03 11.69 2.71
N LEU A 112 0.52 10.48 2.49
CA LEU A 112 -0.14 9.68 3.53
C LEU A 112 0.87 9.00 4.46
N GLY A 113 2.17 9.26 4.31
CA GLY A 113 3.22 8.86 5.23
C GLY A 113 3.89 7.54 4.91
N PHE A 114 3.83 7.07 3.66
CA PHE A 114 4.61 5.91 3.23
C PHE A 114 6.12 6.17 3.39
N ARG A 115 6.81 5.33 4.17
CA ARG A 115 8.26 5.41 4.41
C ARG A 115 9.00 4.27 3.71
N GLY A 116 8.41 3.07 3.62
CA GLY A 116 9.03 1.89 3.04
C GLY A 116 10.44 1.64 3.60
N LYS A 117 11.43 1.50 2.71
CA LYS A 117 12.85 1.29 3.08
C LYS A 117 13.46 2.37 3.99
N TYR A 118 12.82 3.53 4.13
CA TYR A 118 13.26 4.62 5.00
C TYR A 118 12.64 4.57 6.41
N SER A 119 11.95 3.48 6.78
CA SER A 119 11.35 3.34 8.11
C SER A 119 12.38 3.19 9.24
N VAL A 120 13.59 2.70 8.94
CA VAL A 120 14.59 2.25 9.94
C VAL A 120 15.51 3.36 10.46
N SER A 121 15.39 4.61 9.98
CA SER A 121 16.40 5.63 10.25
C SER A 121 16.23 6.44 11.56
N ASN A 122 15.61 5.94 12.63
CA ASN A 122 15.44 6.73 13.86
C ASN A 122 15.64 6.01 15.22
N ASP A 123 15.92 4.70 15.27
CA ASP A 123 16.11 3.98 16.55
C ASP A 123 17.55 3.49 16.79
N ASP A 124 18.49 3.70 15.85
CA ASP A 124 19.89 3.24 15.96
C ASP A 124 20.91 4.38 16.22
N GLU A 125 20.45 5.57 16.62
CA GLU A 125 21.32 6.58 17.24
C GLU A 125 21.04 6.64 18.76
N VAL A 126 21.65 5.71 19.49
CA VAL A 126 21.89 5.80 20.95
C VAL A 126 23.38 5.71 21.22
#